data_AF-A0A2R6JPJ7-F1
#
_entry.id   AF-A0A2R6JPJ7-F1
#
_cell.length_a   1.000
_cell.length_b   1.000
_cell.length_c   1.000
_cell.angle_alpha   90.00
_cell.angle_beta   90.00
_cell.angle_gamma   90.00
#
_symmetry.space_group_name_H-M   'P 1'
#
loop_
_entity.id
_entity.type
_entity.pdbx_description
1 polymer ?
#
loop_
_entity_poly.entity_id
_entity_poly.type
_entity_poly.pdbx_seq_one_letter_code
_entity_poly.pdbx_strand_id
1 'polypeptide(L)'
;MWIAVLVLVVGFLAVATVTQLFGYRLGGTITVPVLAVYTLWEFVTLPVFLLSTVTAYVGLSLFRRRTLVYGRDELVAAILVGSLVPLGMFLILLEAGSAVGDVAFIGSILPGLAAYNYYRLDPELRRGDLLATVGLFVALFGLGWLLVSPDLVVRYGLATPPVLFSRTADVAQYRAAVVDRALVPVVVPRAIAVSLFAAGFALSEVFRERYGVRVGVIVPVLLALYLLANRWLLVMYVIAGVFAFGFAQTVHYLTLRYGRVLLGVTIAVAVSTVVPLSLTFPVERGLSAIFVGILAGVTAYNAHASPPIERRLVVPLQLAVFVPSLLVARLFGPPVDRGVPETLGPTTLAVAGLLLALSVATARVYVVRKPSDREVRSESVLSLEDRP
;
A
#
# COMPACT_ATOMS: atom_id res chain seq x y z
N MET A 1 4.64 17.66 5.32
CA MET A 1 4.91 16.32 4.74
C MET A 1 6.31 15.84 5.07
N TRP A 2 7.33 16.70 4.97
CA TRP A 2 8.74 16.33 5.13
C TRP A 2 9.09 15.56 6.42
N ILE A 3 8.52 15.91 7.58
CA ILE A 3 8.74 15.15 8.83
C ILE A 3 8.24 13.70 8.69
N ALA A 4 7.03 13.51 8.17
CA ALA A 4 6.49 12.18 7.95
C ALA A 4 7.35 11.39 6.97
N VAL A 5 7.86 12.01 5.91
CA VAL A 5 8.82 11.39 4.99
C VAL A 5 10.09 10.98 5.71
N LEU A 6 10.66 11.85 6.56
CA LEU A 6 11.86 11.53 7.33
C LEU A 6 11.64 10.33 8.25
N VAL A 7 10.55 10.32 9.02
CA VAL A 7 10.17 9.20 9.90
C VAL A 7 10.01 7.91 9.09
N LEU A 8 9.36 7.97 7.92
CA LEU A 8 9.17 6.81 7.04
C LEU A 8 10.49 6.30 6.48
N VAL A 9 11.35 7.19 5.97
CA VAL A 9 12.66 6.83 5.38
C VAL A 9 13.54 6.19 6.43
N VAL A 10 13.67 6.81 7.61
CA VAL A 10 14.42 6.22 8.74
C VAL A 10 13.82 4.87 9.11
N GLY A 11 12.48 4.77 9.18
CA GLY A 11 11.79 3.53 9.48
C GLY A 11 12.05 2.42 8.47
N PHE A 12 11.93 2.67 7.17
CA PHE A 12 12.16 1.66 6.13
C PHE A 12 13.61 1.19 6.10
N LEU A 13 14.57 2.11 6.29
CA LEU A 13 16.00 1.76 6.38
C LEU A 13 16.31 0.98 7.66
N ALA A 14 15.70 1.33 8.80
CA ALA A 14 15.84 0.60 10.04
C ALA A 14 15.24 -0.81 9.94
N VAL A 15 14.05 -0.96 9.35
CA VAL A 15 13.45 -2.28 9.09
C VAL A 15 14.35 -3.11 8.19
N ALA A 16 14.87 -2.54 7.10
CA ALA A 16 15.80 -3.22 6.20
C ALA A 16 17.09 -3.67 6.93
N THR A 17 17.63 -2.82 7.80
CA THR A 17 18.84 -3.11 8.58
C THR A 17 18.61 -4.22 9.59
N VAL A 18 17.55 -4.14 10.40
CA VAL A 18 17.22 -5.16 11.40
C VAL A 18 16.87 -6.49 10.73
N THR A 19 16.16 -6.44 9.59
CA THR A 19 15.89 -7.65 8.79
C THR A 19 17.17 -8.30 8.30
N GLN A 20 18.14 -7.51 7.80
CA GLN A 20 19.42 -8.01 7.31
C GLN A 20 20.29 -8.61 8.42
N LEU A 21 20.31 -7.97 9.60
CA LEU A 21 21.20 -8.36 10.70
C LEU A 21 20.65 -9.52 11.54
N PHE A 22 19.34 -9.55 11.77
CA PHE A 22 18.71 -10.48 12.73
C PHE A 22 17.71 -11.44 12.09
N GLY A 23 17.41 -11.32 10.79
CA GLY A 23 16.41 -12.15 10.11
C GLY A 23 14.96 -11.86 10.53
N TYR A 24 14.74 -10.78 11.28
CA TYR A 24 13.41 -10.37 11.76
C TYR A 24 12.51 -9.92 10.61
N ARG A 25 11.20 -10.04 10.84
CA ARG A 25 10.15 -9.72 9.87
C ARG A 25 9.44 -8.40 10.17
N LEU A 26 9.44 -7.98 11.43
CA LEU A 26 8.89 -6.73 11.96
C LEU A 26 7.45 -6.45 11.50
N GLY A 27 6.62 -7.49 11.42
CA GLY A 27 5.25 -7.39 10.89
C GLY A 27 5.16 -7.01 9.39
N GLY A 28 6.28 -6.91 8.68
CA GLY A 28 6.38 -6.49 7.27
C GLY A 28 7.15 -5.18 7.09
N THR A 29 7.78 -5.01 5.93
CA THR A 29 8.66 -3.86 5.64
C THR A 29 7.98 -2.49 5.81
N ILE A 30 6.66 -2.43 5.60
CA ILE A 30 5.89 -1.18 5.56
C ILE A 30 5.18 -0.87 6.88
N THR A 31 4.89 -1.92 7.67
CA THR A 31 3.95 -1.88 8.79
C THR A 31 4.38 -0.89 9.86
N VAL A 32 5.58 -1.05 10.45
CA VAL A 32 6.03 -0.22 11.58
C VAL A 32 6.20 1.25 11.19
N PRO A 33 6.86 1.61 10.07
CA PRO A 33 7.04 3.01 9.70
C PRO A 33 5.71 3.73 9.42
N VAL A 34 4.78 3.06 8.73
CA VAL A 34 3.46 3.66 8.43
C VAL A 34 2.62 3.76 9.70
N LEU A 35 2.65 2.75 10.57
CA LEU A 35 1.94 2.79 11.86
C LEU A 35 2.43 3.96 12.73
N ALA A 36 3.74 4.23 12.76
CA ALA A 36 4.28 5.37 13.52
C ALA A 36 3.73 6.71 13.01
N VAL A 37 3.75 6.94 11.69
CA VAL A 37 3.20 8.17 11.10
C VAL A 37 1.69 8.28 11.28
N TYR A 38 0.95 7.17 11.14
CA TYR A 38 -0.49 7.17 11.36
C TYR A 38 -0.86 7.38 12.81
N THR A 39 -0.10 6.83 13.76
CA THR A 39 -0.35 7.08 15.18
C THR A 39 -0.07 8.53 15.55
N LEU A 40 0.98 9.14 14.99
CA LEU A 40 1.22 10.58 15.15
C LEU A 40 0.10 11.43 14.53
N TRP A 41 -0.49 10.96 13.44
CA TRP A 41 -1.59 11.66 12.79
C TRP A 41 -2.91 11.51 13.57
N GLU A 42 -3.25 10.30 14.00
CA GLU A 42 -4.44 10.00 14.80
C GLU A 42 -4.09 8.94 15.86
N PHE A 43 -4.11 9.30 17.14
CA PHE A 43 -3.65 8.41 18.23
C PHE A 43 -4.51 7.15 18.34
N VAL A 44 -5.79 7.23 17.96
CA VAL A 44 -6.73 6.10 17.92
C VAL A 44 -6.27 4.99 16.95
N THR A 45 -5.40 5.31 15.99
CA THR A 45 -4.85 4.31 15.07
C THR A 45 -4.15 3.17 15.81
N LEU A 46 -3.38 3.46 16.87
CA LEU A 46 -2.60 2.44 17.58
C LEU A 46 -3.49 1.37 18.24
N PRO A 47 -4.47 1.70 19.11
CA PRO A 47 -5.33 0.69 19.70
C PRO A 47 -6.15 -0.06 18.64
N VAL A 48 -6.63 0.62 17.59
CA VAL A 48 -7.34 -0.05 16.48
C VAL A 48 -6.42 -1.05 15.77
N PHE A 49 -5.18 -0.66 15.48
CA PHE A 49 -4.19 -1.54 14.85
C PHE A 49 -3.89 -2.78 15.71
N LEU A 50 -3.67 -2.59 17.02
CA LEU A 50 -3.37 -3.69 17.94
C LEU A 50 -4.54 -4.68 18.02
N LEU A 51 -5.77 -4.19 18.23
CA LEU A 51 -6.98 -5.01 18.26
C LEU A 51 -7.18 -5.76 16.94
N SER A 52 -7.00 -5.07 15.81
CA SER A 52 -7.13 -5.67 14.47
C SER A 52 -6.07 -6.74 14.23
N THR A 53 -4.84 -6.54 14.70
CA THR A 53 -3.74 -7.50 14.55
C THR A 53 -3.98 -8.74 15.39
N VAL A 54 -4.43 -8.57 16.64
CA VAL A 54 -4.79 -9.70 17.52
C VAL A 54 -5.94 -10.49 16.93
N THR A 55 -7.00 -9.82 16.47
CA THR A 55 -8.15 -10.49 15.83
C THR A 55 -7.75 -11.24 14.56
N ALA A 56 -6.91 -10.64 13.70
CA ALA A 56 -6.37 -11.32 12.52
C ALA A 56 -5.53 -12.54 12.88
N TYR A 57 -4.69 -12.44 13.92
CA TYR A 57 -3.85 -13.55 14.38
C TYR A 57 -4.70 -14.72 14.91
N VAL A 58 -5.72 -14.42 15.74
CA VAL A 58 -6.65 -15.44 16.26
C VAL A 58 -7.46 -16.06 15.13
N GLY A 59 -7.97 -15.23 14.21
CA GLY A 59 -8.69 -15.69 13.02
C GLY A 59 -7.86 -16.63 12.16
N LEU A 60 -6.57 -16.30 11.92
CA LEU A 60 -5.65 -17.18 11.19
C LEU A 60 -5.45 -18.52 11.87
N SER A 61 -5.27 -18.49 13.20
CA SER A 61 -5.13 -19.72 13.98
C SER A 61 -6.38 -20.59 13.87
N LEU A 62 -7.58 -19.99 13.84
CA LEU A 62 -8.83 -20.73 13.69
C LEU A 62 -8.99 -21.29 12.27
N PHE A 63 -8.73 -20.48 11.24
CA PHE A 63 -8.79 -20.90 9.85
C PHE A 63 -7.83 -22.06 9.60
N ARG A 64 -6.55 -21.93 9.93
CA ARG A 64 -5.58 -23.02 9.69
C ARG A 64 -5.93 -24.33 10.40
N ARG A 65 -6.59 -24.27 11.56
CA ARG A 65 -7.04 -25.48 12.29
C ARG A 65 -8.25 -26.14 11.64
N ARG A 66 -9.09 -25.39 10.92
CA ARG A 66 -10.37 -25.88 10.34
C ARG A 66 -10.39 -25.95 8.82
N THR A 67 -9.46 -25.28 8.15
CA THR A 67 -9.38 -25.20 6.70
C THR A 67 -7.94 -25.47 6.28
N LEU A 68 -7.76 -26.19 5.16
CA LEU A 68 -6.45 -26.47 4.57
C LEU A 68 -5.92 -25.26 3.77
N VAL A 69 -6.18 -24.04 4.26
CA VAL A 69 -5.77 -22.80 3.61
C VAL A 69 -4.33 -22.50 3.99
N TYR A 70 -3.43 -22.59 3.00
CA TYR A 70 -1.99 -22.39 3.17
C TYR A 70 -1.44 -21.39 2.15
N GLY A 71 -0.18 -20.99 2.32
CA GLY A 71 0.50 -20.19 1.30
C GLY A 71 0.00 -18.75 1.25
N ARG A 72 -0.57 -18.35 0.11
CA ARG A 72 -1.00 -16.97 -0.15
C ARG A 72 -2.46 -16.73 0.23
N ASP A 73 -3.28 -17.77 0.18
CA ASP A 73 -4.68 -17.68 0.59
C ASP A 73 -4.78 -17.40 2.11
N GLU A 74 -3.79 -17.85 2.87
CA GLU A 74 -3.60 -17.49 4.28
C GLU A 74 -3.33 -15.99 4.48
N LEU A 75 -2.55 -15.35 3.60
CA LEU A 75 -2.31 -13.90 3.63
C LEU A 75 -3.58 -13.12 3.28
N VAL A 76 -4.32 -13.58 2.28
CA VAL A 76 -5.60 -12.98 1.87
C VAL A 76 -6.60 -13.06 3.02
N ALA A 77 -6.74 -14.23 3.66
CA ALA A 77 -7.57 -14.40 4.83
C ALA A 77 -7.14 -13.48 5.99
N ALA A 78 -5.83 -13.31 6.21
CA ALA A 78 -5.31 -12.41 7.24
C ALA A 78 -5.70 -10.96 7.01
N ILE A 79 -5.56 -10.50 5.78
CA ILE A 79 -5.92 -9.14 5.38
C ILE A 79 -7.42 -8.95 5.54
N LEU A 80 -8.25 -9.88 5.06
CA LEU A 80 -9.70 -9.79 5.18
C LEU A 80 -10.15 -9.75 6.64
N VAL A 81 -9.70 -10.69 7.48
CA VAL A 81 -10.06 -10.73 8.91
C VAL A 81 -9.53 -9.49 9.65
N GLY A 82 -8.29 -9.08 9.37
CA GLY A 82 -7.71 -7.87 9.96
C GLY A 82 -8.45 -6.59 9.57
N SER A 83 -9.07 -6.56 8.39
CA SER A 83 -9.88 -5.44 7.91
C SER A 83 -11.29 -5.42 8.50
N LEU A 84 -11.79 -6.52 9.06
CA LEU A 84 -13.14 -6.57 9.67
C LEU A 84 -13.24 -5.72 10.94
N VAL A 85 -12.17 -5.63 11.74
CA VAL A 85 -12.19 -4.86 12.99
C VAL A 85 -12.32 -3.35 12.74
N PRO A 86 -11.50 -2.71 11.87
CA PRO A 86 -11.70 -1.31 11.52
C PRO A 86 -13.05 -1.05 10.85
N LEU A 87 -13.54 -1.99 10.04
CA LEU A 87 -14.86 -1.88 9.40
C LEU A 87 -15.99 -1.93 10.45
N GLY A 88 -15.94 -2.87 11.39
CA GLY A 88 -16.92 -2.97 12.48
C GLY A 88 -16.90 -1.72 13.37
N MET A 89 -15.71 -1.24 13.74
CA MET A 89 -15.56 0.02 14.48
C MET A 89 -16.16 1.20 13.72
N PHE A 90 -15.89 1.29 12.41
CA PHE A 90 -16.48 2.33 11.56
C PHE A 90 -18.01 2.29 11.56
N LEU A 91 -18.61 1.10 11.45
CA LEU A 91 -20.07 0.95 11.48
C LEU A 91 -20.66 1.36 12.83
N ILE A 92 -20.08 0.90 13.94
CA ILE A 92 -20.52 1.25 15.31
C ILE A 92 -20.44 2.76 15.54
N LEU A 93 -19.34 3.39 15.13
CA LEU A 93 -19.12 4.82 15.32
C LEU A 93 -20.01 5.69 14.43
N LEU A 94 -20.37 5.19 13.24
CA LEU A 94 -21.32 5.82 12.33
C LEU A 94 -22.73 5.82 12.93
N GLU A 95 -23.15 4.71 13.56
CA GLU A 95 -24.40 4.64 14.32
C GLU A 95 -24.39 5.55 15.56
N ALA A 96 -23.22 5.71 16.20
CA ALA A 96 -23.06 6.58 17.36
C ALA A 96 -23.06 8.09 17.04
N GLY A 97 -23.23 8.49 15.76
CA GLY A 97 -23.26 9.89 15.34
C GLY A 97 -21.92 10.62 15.50
N SER A 98 -20.84 9.89 15.76
CA SER A 98 -19.51 10.47 15.95
C SER A 98 -18.90 10.84 14.59
N ALA A 99 -18.36 12.06 14.50
CA ALA A 99 -17.56 12.48 13.34
C ALA A 99 -16.20 11.80 13.42
N VAL A 100 -16.16 10.50 13.14
CA VAL A 100 -14.89 9.78 13.05
C VAL A 100 -14.06 10.43 11.97
N GLY A 101 -12.83 10.80 12.34
CA GLY A 101 -11.79 11.22 11.42
C GLY A 101 -11.65 10.22 10.27
N ASP A 102 -10.96 10.62 9.22
CA ASP A 102 -10.64 9.75 8.09
C ASP A 102 -9.69 8.63 8.57
N VAL A 103 -10.18 7.66 9.37
CA VAL A 103 -9.42 6.48 9.79
C VAL A 103 -8.93 5.85 8.51
N ALA A 104 -7.64 6.02 8.27
CA ALA A 104 -7.10 5.89 6.93
C ALA A 104 -7.24 4.43 6.52
N PHE A 105 -8.15 4.18 5.57
CA PHE A 105 -8.54 2.85 5.11
C PHE A 105 -7.34 2.00 4.66
N ILE A 106 -6.24 2.63 4.24
CA ILE A 106 -4.97 1.95 3.90
C ILE A 106 -4.36 1.22 5.12
N GLY A 107 -4.60 1.74 6.32
CA GLY A 107 -4.22 1.13 7.60
C GLY A 107 -4.98 -0.15 7.93
N SER A 108 -6.07 -0.48 7.23
CA SER A 108 -6.84 -1.72 7.47
C SER A 108 -6.11 -3.01 7.02
N ILE A 109 -5.17 -2.88 6.07
CA ILE A 109 -4.43 -4.02 5.51
C ILE A 109 -3.21 -4.37 6.36
N LEU A 110 -2.61 -3.36 7.02
CA LEU A 110 -1.39 -3.51 7.81
C LEU A 110 -1.54 -4.49 9.00
N PRO A 111 -2.65 -4.48 9.78
CA PRO A 111 -2.87 -5.44 10.86
C PRO A 111 -2.85 -6.89 10.38
N GLY A 112 -3.52 -7.18 9.26
CA GLY A 112 -3.55 -8.52 8.68
C GLY A 112 -2.15 -8.97 8.21
N LEU A 113 -1.41 -8.06 7.57
CA LEU A 113 -0.03 -8.32 7.17
C LEU A 113 0.90 -8.57 8.38
N ALA A 114 0.71 -7.79 9.45
CA ALA A 114 1.47 -7.94 10.70
C ALA A 114 1.21 -9.29 11.35
N ALA A 115 -0.07 -9.65 11.49
CA ALA A 115 -0.49 -10.93 12.04
C ALA A 115 0.06 -12.11 11.23
N TYR A 116 -0.07 -12.08 9.89
CA TYR A 116 0.47 -13.10 9.00
C TYR A 116 1.98 -13.26 9.14
N ASN A 117 2.72 -12.14 9.17
CA ASN A 117 4.18 -12.17 9.26
C ASN A 117 4.67 -12.72 10.59
N TYR A 118 4.02 -12.34 11.69
CA TYR A 118 4.34 -12.81 13.03
C TYR A 118 3.98 -14.30 13.21
N TYR A 119 2.82 -14.72 12.67
CA TYR A 119 2.38 -16.12 12.73
C TYR A 119 3.34 -17.07 12.02
N ARG A 120 3.90 -16.64 10.89
CA ARG A 120 4.89 -17.41 10.10
C ARG A 120 6.33 -17.30 10.58
N LEU A 121 6.58 -16.60 11.68
CA LEU A 121 7.92 -16.51 12.24
C LEU A 121 8.16 -17.72 13.16
N ASP A 122 9.39 -18.23 13.13
CA ASP A 122 9.80 -19.33 14.01
C ASP A 122 9.62 -18.94 15.48
N PRO A 123 9.09 -19.84 16.33
CA PRO A 123 8.76 -19.51 17.71
C PRO A 123 9.90 -18.86 18.50
N GLU A 124 11.14 -19.25 18.21
CA GLU A 124 12.36 -18.75 18.85
C GLU A 124 12.62 -17.26 18.55
N LEU A 125 12.31 -16.81 17.33
CA LEU A 125 12.55 -15.44 16.88
C LEU A 125 11.41 -14.48 17.27
N ARG A 126 10.23 -14.99 17.64
CA ARG A 126 9.02 -14.18 17.90
C ARG A 126 9.21 -13.12 18.97
N ARG A 127 9.86 -13.47 20.09
CA ARG A 127 10.09 -12.50 21.18
C ARG A 127 11.01 -11.37 20.72
N GLY A 128 12.12 -11.71 20.06
CA GLY A 128 13.06 -10.73 19.53
C GLY A 128 12.43 -9.83 18.48
N ASP A 129 11.67 -10.41 17.54
CA ASP A 129 10.94 -9.68 16.51
C ASP A 129 9.88 -8.73 17.10
N LEU A 130 9.13 -9.18 18.10
CA LEU A 130 8.14 -8.34 18.79
C LEU A 130 8.82 -7.18 19.53
N LEU A 131 9.88 -7.45 20.29
CA LEU A 131 10.63 -6.41 21.00
C LEU A 131 11.26 -5.40 20.04
N ALA A 132 11.85 -5.87 18.93
CA ALA A 132 12.40 -5.00 17.90
C ALA A 132 11.30 -4.18 17.20
N THR A 133 10.13 -4.77 16.96
CA THR A 133 8.95 -4.09 16.40
C THR A 133 8.48 -2.97 17.32
N VAL A 134 8.30 -3.25 18.60
CA VAL A 134 7.88 -2.27 19.61
C VAL A 134 8.94 -1.19 19.81
N GLY A 135 10.21 -1.58 19.96
CA GLY A 135 11.31 -0.64 20.13
C GLY A 135 11.47 0.30 18.94
N LEU A 136 11.39 -0.23 17.71
CA LEU A 136 11.42 0.59 16.50
C LEU A 136 10.20 1.51 16.41
N PHE A 137 9.00 1.03 16.72
CA PHE A 137 7.79 1.86 16.75
C PHE A 137 7.96 3.03 17.73
N VAL A 138 8.37 2.76 18.97
CA VAL A 138 8.57 3.79 20.00
C VAL A 138 9.63 4.81 19.56
N ALA A 139 10.74 4.36 18.98
CA ALA A 139 11.77 5.25 18.46
C ALA A 139 11.27 6.15 17.32
N LEU A 140 10.53 5.60 16.35
CA LEU A 140 9.98 6.36 15.23
C LEU A 140 8.87 7.33 15.66
N PHE A 141 7.99 6.89 16.56
CA PHE A 141 6.95 7.73 17.16
C PHE A 141 7.59 8.88 17.94
N GLY A 142 8.57 8.58 18.79
CA GLY A 142 9.32 9.58 19.55
C GLY A 142 10.06 10.57 18.65
N LEU A 143 10.69 10.09 17.57
CA LEU A 143 11.33 10.96 16.57
C LEU A 143 10.33 11.92 15.94
N GLY A 144 9.19 11.42 15.46
CA GLY A 144 8.15 12.28 14.88
C GLY A 144 7.55 13.26 15.89
N TRP A 145 7.33 12.82 17.14
CA TRP A 145 6.86 13.66 18.23
C TRP A 145 7.82 14.82 18.54
N LEU A 146 9.12 14.54 18.62
CA LEU A 146 10.15 15.55 18.88
C LEU A 146 10.25 16.56 17.73
N LEU A 147 10.15 16.09 16.49
CA LEU A 147 10.24 16.95 15.30
C LEU A 147 8.99 17.81 15.09
N VAL A 148 7.83 17.39 15.60
CA VAL A 148 6.63 18.24 15.59
C VAL A 148 6.73 19.26 16.73
N SER A 149 7.22 20.45 16.39
CA SER A 149 7.41 21.56 17.33
C SER A 149 6.95 22.91 16.74
N PRO A 150 6.53 23.87 17.58
CA PRO A 150 6.16 25.21 17.14
C PRO A 150 7.26 25.91 16.34
N ASP A 151 8.52 25.79 16.76
CA ASP A 151 9.66 26.43 16.08
C ASP A 151 9.83 25.96 14.64
N LEU A 152 9.66 24.64 14.41
CA LEU A 152 9.78 24.06 13.08
C LEU A 152 8.57 24.39 12.20
N VAL A 153 7.38 24.58 12.78
CA VAL A 153 6.19 25.03 12.04
C VAL A 153 6.38 26.43 11.51
N VAL A 154 6.86 27.36 12.34
CA VAL A 154 7.05 28.76 11.92
C VAL A 154 8.06 28.84 10.77
N ARG A 155 9.12 28.03 10.80
CA ARG A 155 10.18 28.07 9.77
C ARG A 155 9.85 27.26 8.52
N TYR A 156 9.24 26.09 8.67
CA TYR A 156 9.13 25.08 7.60
C TYR A 156 7.74 24.44 7.47
N GLY A 157 6.73 24.94 8.18
CA GLY A 157 5.38 24.37 8.20
C GLY A 157 4.70 24.37 6.82
N LEU A 158 5.01 25.38 5.99
CA LEU A 158 4.47 25.56 4.64
C LEU A 158 5.41 25.11 3.52
N ALA A 159 6.62 24.65 3.85
CA ALA A 159 7.61 24.25 2.84
C ALA A 159 7.14 23.05 1.99
N THR A 160 6.32 22.17 2.56
CA THR A 160 5.70 21.05 1.86
C THR A 160 4.23 20.95 2.28
N PRO A 161 3.37 20.27 1.52
CA PRO A 161 1.98 20.07 1.91
C PRO A 161 1.86 19.53 3.35
N PRO A 162 1.00 20.08 4.22
CA PRO A 162 0.97 19.69 5.62
C PRO A 162 0.50 18.24 5.78
N VAL A 163 1.13 17.51 6.71
CA VAL A 163 0.73 16.15 7.13
C VAL A 163 0.70 16.12 8.64
N LEU A 164 1.87 15.99 9.29
CA LEU A 164 2.01 16.05 10.75
C LEU A 164 1.93 17.46 11.34
N PHE A 165 1.70 18.47 10.49
CA PHE A 165 1.36 19.84 10.88
C PHE A 165 -0.07 20.21 10.45
N SER A 166 -0.85 19.24 9.95
CA SER A 166 -2.25 19.45 9.57
C SER A 166 -3.11 19.74 10.80
N ARG A 167 -4.21 20.48 10.61
CA ARG A 167 -5.26 20.61 11.65
C ARG A 167 -5.85 19.25 12.05
N THR A 168 -5.81 18.26 11.16
CA THR A 168 -6.30 16.90 11.43
C THR A 168 -5.28 16.00 12.13
N ALA A 169 -4.06 16.49 12.39
CA ALA A 169 -3.04 15.69 13.07
C ALA A 169 -3.11 15.92 14.58
N ASP A 170 -3.38 14.88 15.36
CA ASP A 170 -3.46 14.94 16.82
C ASP A 170 -2.16 15.46 17.44
N VAL A 171 -1.00 15.01 16.93
CA VAL A 171 0.30 15.50 17.40
C VAL A 171 0.48 17.01 17.17
N ALA A 172 -0.04 17.53 16.06
CA ALA A 172 0.05 18.97 15.75
C ALA A 172 -0.81 19.78 16.70
N GLN A 173 -2.05 19.32 16.96
CA GLN A 173 -2.96 19.97 17.90
C GLN A 173 -2.37 19.96 19.32
N TYR A 174 -1.90 18.80 19.78
CA TYR A 174 -1.33 18.64 21.12
C TYR A 174 -0.08 19.49 21.34
N ARG A 175 0.74 19.65 20.29
CA ARG A 175 2.00 20.41 20.36
C ARG A 175 1.85 21.89 20.00
N ALA A 176 0.63 22.37 19.79
CA ALA A 176 0.34 23.72 19.27
C ALA A 176 1.17 24.06 18.02
N ALA A 177 1.34 23.06 17.14
CA ALA A 177 2.20 23.07 15.97
C ALA A 177 1.35 22.92 14.68
N VAL A 178 0.19 23.57 14.65
CA VAL A 178 -0.80 23.46 13.56
C VAL A 178 -0.53 24.53 12.51
N VAL A 179 -0.55 24.11 11.23
CA VAL A 179 -0.55 25.02 10.08
C VAL A 179 -1.99 25.32 9.68
N ASP A 180 -2.32 26.60 9.65
CA ASP A 180 -3.65 27.09 9.29
C ASP A 180 -3.88 27.03 7.77
N ARG A 181 -4.12 25.82 7.25
CA ARG A 181 -4.49 25.60 5.83
C ARG A 181 -5.87 24.96 5.74
N ALA A 182 -6.62 25.32 4.69
CA ALA A 182 -7.91 24.71 4.40
C ALA A 182 -7.75 23.21 4.14
N LEU A 183 -8.70 22.41 4.65
CA LEU A 183 -8.71 20.97 4.42
C LEU A 183 -9.18 20.70 2.99
N VAL A 184 -8.47 19.79 2.31
CA VAL A 184 -8.85 19.37 0.96
C VAL A 184 -10.07 18.45 1.07
N PRO A 185 -11.14 18.65 0.28
CA PRO A 185 -12.39 17.93 0.42
C PRO A 185 -12.24 16.42 0.17
N VAL A 186 -13.15 15.61 0.70
CA VAL A 186 -13.20 14.17 0.40
C VAL A 186 -13.61 13.98 -1.07
N VAL A 187 -12.85 13.16 -1.82
CA VAL A 187 -13.06 12.98 -3.28
C VAL A 187 -14.29 12.11 -3.58
N VAL A 188 -14.45 11.04 -2.81
CA VAL A 188 -15.46 10.00 -3.03
C VAL A 188 -16.03 9.59 -1.67
N PRO A 189 -17.35 9.33 -1.55
CA PRO A 189 -17.94 8.82 -0.32
C PRO A 189 -17.22 7.56 0.19
N ARG A 190 -17.04 7.46 1.52
CA ARG A 190 -16.29 6.37 2.17
C ARG A 190 -16.80 4.98 1.74
N ALA A 191 -18.12 4.77 1.69
CA ALA A 191 -18.72 3.50 1.28
C ALA A 191 -18.33 3.07 -0.15
N ILE A 192 -18.21 4.03 -1.07
CA ILE A 192 -17.78 3.76 -2.45
C ILE A 192 -16.27 3.46 -2.47
N ALA A 193 -15.46 4.19 -1.72
CA ALA A 193 -14.03 3.90 -1.62
C ALA A 193 -13.78 2.48 -1.07
N VAL A 194 -14.47 2.09 0.01
CA VAL A 194 -14.42 0.74 0.59
C VAL A 194 -14.82 -0.32 -0.45
N SER A 195 -15.93 -0.11 -1.14
CA SER A 195 -16.43 -1.02 -2.18
C SER A 195 -15.44 -1.16 -3.34
N LEU A 196 -14.82 -0.06 -3.78
CA LEU A 196 -13.79 -0.06 -4.81
C LEU A 196 -12.55 -0.85 -4.40
N PHE A 197 -12.11 -0.72 -3.14
CA PHE A 197 -11.01 -1.52 -2.64
C PHE A 197 -11.35 -3.01 -2.55
N ALA A 198 -12.53 -3.36 -2.06
CA ALA A 198 -12.99 -4.74 -2.00
C ALA A 198 -13.07 -5.36 -3.40
N ALA A 199 -13.65 -4.64 -4.37
CA ALA A 199 -13.76 -5.07 -5.76
C ALA A 199 -12.38 -5.17 -6.45
N GLY A 200 -11.52 -4.17 -6.27
CA GLY A 200 -10.14 -4.19 -6.78
C GLY A 200 -9.32 -5.32 -6.18
N PHE A 201 -9.57 -5.67 -4.91
CA PHE A 201 -8.99 -6.82 -4.24
C PHE A 201 -9.42 -8.14 -4.85
N ALA A 202 -10.72 -8.36 -4.99
CA ALA A 202 -11.24 -9.54 -5.66
C ALA A 202 -10.70 -9.68 -7.09
N LEU A 203 -10.71 -8.59 -7.87
CA LEU A 203 -10.25 -8.61 -9.26
C LEU A 203 -8.75 -8.89 -9.39
N SER A 204 -7.93 -8.31 -8.51
CA SER A 204 -6.50 -8.58 -8.51
C SER A 204 -6.19 -10.02 -8.11
N GLU A 205 -7.03 -10.66 -7.30
CA GLU A 205 -6.87 -12.06 -6.94
C GLU A 205 -7.22 -12.97 -8.13
N VAL A 206 -8.29 -12.65 -8.87
CA VAL A 206 -8.63 -13.32 -10.14
C VAL A 206 -7.48 -13.19 -11.15
N PHE A 207 -6.90 -11.99 -11.30
CA PHE A 207 -5.76 -11.80 -12.21
C PHE A 207 -4.52 -12.56 -11.76
N ARG A 208 -4.28 -12.66 -10.45
CA ARG A 208 -3.16 -13.46 -9.92
C ARG A 208 -3.37 -14.95 -10.19
N GLU A 209 -4.55 -15.48 -9.91
CA GLU A 209 -4.87 -16.89 -10.14
C GLU A 209 -4.70 -17.25 -11.62
N ARG A 210 -5.21 -16.38 -12.50
CA ARG A 210 -5.21 -16.59 -13.95
C ARG A 210 -3.85 -16.37 -14.60
N TYR A 211 -3.11 -15.34 -14.18
CA TYR A 211 -1.90 -14.87 -14.89
C TYR A 211 -0.60 -15.06 -14.10
N GLY A 212 -0.65 -15.44 -12.83
CA GLY A 212 0.53 -15.61 -11.97
C GLY A 212 1.21 -14.32 -11.53
N VAL A 213 0.77 -13.16 -12.02
CA VAL A 213 1.44 -11.86 -11.82
C VAL A 213 1.01 -11.20 -10.51
N ARG A 214 1.98 -10.59 -9.81
CA ARG A 214 1.74 -9.79 -8.60
C ARG A 214 1.46 -8.33 -8.97
N VAL A 215 0.20 -8.03 -9.30
CA VAL A 215 -0.20 -6.72 -9.85
C VAL A 215 -0.16 -5.57 -8.81
N GLY A 216 -0.16 -5.89 -7.52
CA GLY A 216 -0.19 -4.88 -6.45
C GLY A 216 -1.58 -4.29 -6.29
N VAL A 217 -2.51 -5.11 -5.78
CA VAL A 217 -3.95 -4.89 -5.63
C VAL A 217 -4.40 -3.44 -5.32
N ILE A 218 -3.74 -2.82 -4.34
CA ILE A 218 -4.17 -1.55 -3.73
C ILE A 218 -3.78 -0.37 -4.63
N VAL A 219 -2.70 -0.53 -5.41
CA VAL A 219 -2.10 0.53 -6.24
C VAL A 219 -3.09 1.09 -7.27
N PRO A 220 -3.69 0.29 -8.16
CA PRO A 220 -4.57 0.83 -9.20
C PRO A 220 -5.81 1.53 -8.63
N VAL A 221 -6.41 1.02 -7.55
CA VAL A 221 -7.57 1.65 -6.91
C VAL A 221 -7.18 2.99 -6.27
N LEU A 222 -6.07 3.04 -5.52
CA LEU A 222 -5.59 4.29 -4.93
C LEU A 222 -5.21 5.32 -6.00
N LEU A 223 -4.54 4.90 -7.07
CA LEU A 223 -4.17 5.81 -8.15
C LEU A 223 -5.40 6.38 -8.84
N ALA A 224 -6.49 5.62 -8.97
CA ALA A 224 -7.74 6.13 -9.52
C ALA A 224 -8.33 7.24 -8.63
N LEU A 225 -8.39 7.02 -7.32
CA LEU A 225 -8.83 8.04 -6.36
C LEU A 225 -7.90 9.26 -6.33
N TYR A 226 -6.59 9.04 -6.43
CA TYR A 226 -5.59 10.11 -6.44
C TYR A 226 -5.61 10.91 -7.75
N LEU A 227 -5.91 10.28 -8.88
CA LEU A 227 -6.06 10.98 -10.15
C LEU A 227 -7.27 11.94 -10.11
N LEU A 228 -8.37 11.56 -9.46
CA LEU A 228 -9.51 12.45 -9.22
C LEU A 228 -9.23 13.56 -8.22
N ALA A 229 -8.29 13.36 -7.30
CA ALA A 229 -7.82 14.42 -6.41
C ALA A 229 -6.89 15.41 -7.12
N ASN A 230 -5.87 14.90 -7.82
CA ASN A 230 -4.84 15.71 -8.44
C ASN A 230 -4.04 14.89 -9.46
N ARG A 231 -4.05 15.31 -10.74
CA ARG A 231 -3.31 14.66 -11.83
C ARG A 231 -1.80 14.51 -11.59
N TRP A 232 -1.21 15.44 -10.82
CA TRP A 232 0.22 15.42 -10.52
C TRP A 232 0.61 14.26 -9.62
N LEU A 233 -0.31 13.70 -8.83
CA LEU A 233 -0.05 12.48 -8.05
C LEU A 233 0.24 11.28 -8.94
N LEU A 234 -0.41 11.18 -10.10
CA LEU A 234 -0.11 10.13 -11.09
C LEU A 234 1.25 10.36 -11.76
N VAL A 235 1.56 11.61 -12.11
CA VAL A 235 2.89 11.98 -12.66
C VAL A 235 4.00 11.65 -11.66
N MET A 236 3.81 12.02 -10.39
CA MET A 236 4.73 11.67 -9.30
C MET A 236 4.91 10.17 -9.14
N TYR A 237 3.82 9.39 -9.22
CA TYR A 237 3.88 7.92 -9.16
C TYR A 237 4.76 7.36 -10.28
N VAL A 238 4.58 7.83 -11.51
CA VAL A 238 5.38 7.38 -12.66
C VAL A 238 6.85 7.73 -12.49
N ILE A 239 7.17 8.98 -12.16
CA ILE A 239 8.56 9.43 -11.99
C ILE A 239 9.24 8.69 -10.84
N ALA A 240 8.61 8.65 -9.67
CA ALA A 240 9.14 7.94 -8.50
C ALA A 240 9.28 6.44 -8.78
N GLY A 241 8.33 5.84 -9.51
CA GLY A 241 8.36 4.42 -9.87
C GLY A 241 9.51 4.07 -10.80
N VAL A 242 9.72 4.86 -11.86
CA VAL A 242 10.85 4.68 -12.79
C VAL A 242 12.18 4.84 -12.06
N PHE A 243 12.31 5.89 -11.25
CA PHE A 243 13.54 6.14 -10.48
C PHE A 243 13.82 5.03 -9.47
N ALA A 244 12.81 4.62 -8.69
CA ALA A 244 12.94 3.55 -7.71
C ALA A 244 13.23 2.20 -8.36
N PHE A 245 12.70 1.94 -9.56
CA PHE A 245 12.98 0.71 -10.31
C PHE A 245 14.44 0.66 -10.78
N GLY A 246 14.95 1.75 -11.37
CA GLY A 246 16.36 1.87 -11.75
C GLY A 246 17.27 1.69 -10.53
N PHE A 247 16.95 2.37 -9.42
CA PHE A 247 17.66 2.21 -8.16
C PHE A 247 17.66 0.76 -7.65
N ALA A 248 16.50 0.09 -7.65
CA ALA A 248 16.38 -1.31 -7.21
C ALA A 248 17.25 -2.24 -8.06
N GLN A 249 17.28 -2.04 -9.39
CA GLN A 249 18.15 -2.80 -10.29
C GLN A 249 19.62 -2.56 -10.00
N THR A 250 20.03 -1.29 -9.85
CA THR A 250 21.43 -0.93 -9.57
C THR A 250 21.89 -1.51 -8.23
N VAL A 251 21.11 -1.36 -7.16
CA VAL A 251 21.47 -1.90 -5.84
C VAL A 251 21.53 -3.42 -5.88
N HIS A 252 20.55 -4.07 -6.50
CA HIS A 252 20.57 -5.53 -6.64
C HIS A 252 21.81 -6.00 -7.40
N TYR A 253 22.12 -5.36 -8.54
CA TYR A 253 23.29 -5.71 -9.33
C TYR A 253 24.61 -5.52 -8.57
N LEU A 254 24.75 -4.44 -7.80
CA LEU A 254 25.99 -4.11 -7.09
C LEU A 254 26.17 -4.87 -5.77
N THR A 255 25.07 -5.23 -5.09
CA THR A 255 25.13 -5.75 -3.72
C THR A 255 24.54 -7.15 -3.57
N LEU A 256 23.90 -7.69 -4.61
CA LEU A 256 23.11 -8.93 -4.61
C LEU A 256 22.02 -8.98 -3.52
N ARG A 257 21.70 -7.83 -2.91
CA ARG A 257 20.60 -7.73 -1.95
C ARG A 257 19.29 -8.04 -2.63
N TYR A 258 18.44 -8.77 -1.93
CA TYR A 258 17.14 -9.19 -2.44
C TYR A 258 16.11 -9.21 -1.31
N GLY A 259 14.86 -9.53 -1.64
CA GLY A 259 13.82 -9.73 -0.64
C GLY A 259 13.41 -8.43 0.07
N ARG A 260 13.12 -8.55 1.37
CA ARG A 260 12.59 -7.47 2.21
C ARG A 260 13.55 -6.30 2.38
N VAL A 261 14.85 -6.57 2.31
CA VAL A 261 15.90 -5.55 2.47
C VAL A 261 15.91 -4.64 1.25
N LEU A 262 15.93 -5.22 0.05
CA LEU A 262 15.83 -4.44 -1.19
C LEU A 262 14.51 -3.68 -1.26
N LEU A 263 13.38 -4.32 -0.92
CA LEU A 263 12.08 -3.65 -0.82
C LEU A 263 12.12 -2.41 0.10
N GLY A 264 12.72 -2.53 1.29
CA GLY A 264 12.79 -1.43 2.26
C GLY A 264 13.59 -0.26 1.74
N VAL A 265 14.79 -0.51 1.19
CA VAL A 265 15.63 0.56 0.64
C VAL A 265 14.98 1.20 -0.60
N THR A 266 14.36 0.40 -1.49
CA THR A 266 13.64 0.92 -2.66
C THR A 266 12.47 1.82 -2.26
N ILE A 267 11.68 1.45 -1.25
CA ILE A 267 10.59 2.29 -0.74
C ILE A 267 11.15 3.57 -0.10
N ALA A 268 12.22 3.47 0.70
CA ALA A 268 12.86 4.63 1.31
C ALA A 268 13.29 5.66 0.25
N VAL A 269 13.91 5.21 -0.84
CA VAL A 269 14.29 6.06 -1.95
C VAL A 269 13.07 6.65 -2.65
N ALA A 270 12.07 5.84 -3.00
CA ALA A 270 10.85 6.31 -3.64
C ALA A 270 10.13 7.39 -2.82
N VAL A 271 9.96 7.17 -1.51
CA VAL A 271 9.33 8.14 -0.59
C VAL A 271 10.18 9.40 -0.43
N SER A 272 11.51 9.29 -0.43
CA SER A 272 12.40 10.45 -0.41
C SER A 272 12.20 11.35 -1.63
N THR A 273 11.98 10.78 -2.82
CA THR A 273 11.74 11.56 -4.05
C THR A 273 10.45 12.37 -4.01
N VAL A 274 9.48 12.01 -3.18
CA VAL A 274 8.20 12.73 -3.07
C VAL A 274 8.41 14.17 -2.59
N VAL A 275 9.41 14.42 -1.74
CA VAL A 275 9.68 15.76 -1.21
C VAL A 275 10.06 16.74 -2.32
N PRO A 276 11.16 16.55 -3.10
CA PRO A 276 11.49 17.47 -4.18
C PRO A 276 10.39 17.53 -5.24
N LEU A 277 9.74 16.41 -5.56
CA LEU A 277 8.63 16.42 -6.52
C LEU A 277 7.42 17.24 -6.04
N SER A 278 7.16 17.29 -4.73
CA SER A 278 6.08 18.13 -4.17
C SER A 278 6.41 19.63 -4.14
N LEU A 279 7.69 19.99 -4.25
CA LEU A 279 8.13 21.38 -4.42
C LEU A 279 7.97 21.83 -5.87
N THR A 280 8.16 20.90 -6.82
CA THR A 280 8.05 21.17 -8.26
C THR A 280 6.61 21.11 -8.76
N PHE A 281 5.82 20.14 -8.27
CA PHE A 281 4.45 19.93 -8.72
C PHE A 281 3.42 20.48 -7.75
N PRO A 282 2.30 21.04 -8.24
CA PRO A 282 1.31 21.69 -7.39
C PRO A 282 0.39 20.65 -6.72
N VAL A 283 0.93 19.97 -5.71
CA VAL A 283 0.26 18.95 -4.91
C VAL A 283 -0.14 19.52 -3.55
N GLU A 284 -1.39 19.28 -3.15
CA GLU A 284 -1.93 19.85 -1.91
C GLU A 284 -2.15 18.79 -0.83
N ARG A 285 -2.30 17.53 -1.24
CA ARG A 285 -2.52 16.39 -0.34
C ARG A 285 -1.20 15.72 0.01
N GLY A 286 -0.57 16.17 1.10
CA GLY A 286 0.71 15.63 1.55
C GLY A 286 0.67 14.14 1.86
N LEU A 287 -0.42 13.65 2.48
CA LEU A 287 -0.56 12.23 2.80
C LEU A 287 -0.66 11.37 1.52
N SER A 288 -1.46 11.81 0.54
CA SER A 288 -1.56 11.13 -0.76
C SER A 288 -0.22 11.09 -1.50
N ALA A 289 0.56 12.18 -1.44
CA ALA A 289 1.89 12.24 -2.04
C ALA A 289 2.85 11.22 -1.40
N ILE A 290 2.83 11.09 -0.06
CA ILE A 290 3.61 10.08 0.66
C ILE A 290 3.22 8.66 0.21
N PHE A 291 1.91 8.38 0.14
CA PHE A 291 1.44 7.06 -0.31
C PHE A 291 1.80 6.79 -1.76
N VAL A 292 1.75 7.78 -2.64
CA VAL A 292 2.26 7.65 -4.01
C VAL A 292 3.72 7.18 -4.00
N GLY A 293 4.58 7.74 -3.14
CA GLY A 293 5.95 7.27 -2.99
C GLY A 293 6.06 5.82 -2.51
N ILE A 294 5.25 5.44 -1.51
CA ILE A 294 5.23 4.04 -1.00
C ILE A 294 4.78 3.08 -2.10
N LEU A 295 3.68 3.39 -2.79
CA LEU A 295 3.13 2.56 -3.87
C LEU A 295 4.12 2.47 -5.04
N ALA A 296 4.76 3.57 -5.42
CA ALA A 296 5.79 3.60 -6.45
C ALA A 296 6.97 2.68 -6.10
N GLY A 297 7.47 2.76 -4.86
CA GLY A 297 8.55 1.89 -4.39
C GLY A 297 8.18 0.41 -4.35
N VAL A 298 6.96 0.09 -3.87
CA VAL A 298 6.44 -1.29 -3.87
C VAL A 298 6.27 -1.82 -5.30
N THR A 299 5.69 -1.03 -6.21
CA THR A 299 5.53 -1.41 -7.62
C THR A 299 6.89 -1.61 -8.27
N ALA A 300 7.84 -0.71 -8.04
CA ALA A 300 9.21 -0.81 -8.57
C ALA A 300 9.89 -2.10 -8.11
N TYR A 301 9.85 -2.41 -6.81
CA TYR A 301 10.40 -3.66 -6.29
C TYR A 301 9.68 -4.88 -6.87
N ASN A 302 8.35 -4.88 -6.91
CA ASN A 302 7.59 -6.01 -7.45
C ASN A 302 7.88 -6.25 -8.93
N ALA A 303 7.97 -5.18 -9.72
CA ALA A 303 8.39 -5.27 -11.12
C ALA A 303 9.80 -5.86 -11.21
N HIS A 304 10.74 -5.38 -10.40
CA HIS A 304 12.12 -5.91 -10.36
C HIS A 304 12.15 -7.39 -10.00
N ALA A 305 11.39 -7.81 -9.00
CA ALA A 305 11.33 -9.20 -8.54
C ALA A 305 10.58 -10.14 -9.50
N SER A 306 9.70 -9.61 -10.36
CA SER A 306 8.98 -10.39 -11.36
C SER A 306 9.88 -10.80 -12.54
N PRO A 307 9.72 -12.02 -13.08
CA PRO A 307 10.38 -12.47 -14.30
C PRO A 307 10.18 -11.50 -15.47
N PRO A 308 11.15 -11.39 -16.41
CA PRO A 308 11.08 -10.41 -17.50
C PRO A 308 9.81 -10.48 -18.35
N ILE A 309 9.29 -11.68 -18.60
CA ILE A 309 8.08 -11.87 -19.41
C ILE A 309 6.81 -11.45 -18.63
N GLU A 310 6.72 -11.84 -17.37
CA GLU A 310 5.61 -11.50 -16.47
C GLU A 310 5.59 -10.01 -16.12
N ARG A 311 6.76 -9.36 -16.06
CA ARG A 311 6.88 -7.91 -15.81
C ARG A 311 6.11 -7.08 -16.84
N ARG A 312 6.04 -7.54 -18.09
CA ARG A 312 5.30 -6.87 -19.17
C ARG A 312 3.79 -6.86 -18.92
N LEU A 313 3.28 -7.77 -18.10
CA LEU A 313 1.86 -7.86 -17.74
C LEU A 313 1.49 -6.95 -16.57
N VAL A 314 2.45 -6.43 -15.80
CA VAL A 314 2.16 -5.61 -14.61
C VAL A 314 1.34 -4.36 -14.96
N VAL A 315 1.80 -3.56 -15.93
CA VAL A 315 1.12 -2.31 -16.32
C VAL A 315 -0.25 -2.58 -16.97
N PRO A 316 -0.38 -3.48 -17.96
CA PRO A 316 -1.68 -3.85 -18.52
C PRO A 316 -2.70 -4.31 -17.47
N LEU A 317 -2.28 -5.18 -16.53
CA LEU A 317 -3.18 -5.65 -15.49
C LEU A 317 -3.52 -4.56 -14.47
N GLN A 318 -2.58 -3.66 -14.15
CA GLN A 318 -2.88 -2.48 -13.33
C GLN A 318 -3.91 -1.57 -14.03
N LEU A 319 -3.78 -1.33 -15.33
CA LEU A 319 -4.73 -0.55 -16.12
C LEU A 319 -6.12 -1.20 -16.16
N ALA A 320 -6.18 -2.53 -16.27
CA ALA A 320 -7.43 -3.27 -16.26
C ALA A 320 -8.21 -3.14 -14.93
N VAL A 321 -7.54 -2.85 -13.80
CA VAL A 321 -8.19 -2.53 -12.52
C VAL A 321 -8.41 -1.02 -12.37
N PHE A 322 -7.43 -0.21 -12.77
CA PHE A 322 -7.42 1.24 -12.60
C PHE A 322 -8.53 1.92 -13.40
N VAL A 323 -8.71 1.56 -14.68
CA VAL A 323 -9.68 2.25 -15.55
C VAL A 323 -11.12 2.05 -15.04
N PRO A 324 -11.60 0.84 -14.73
CA PRO A 324 -12.94 0.66 -14.18
C PRO A 324 -13.10 1.35 -12.82
N SER A 325 -12.07 1.28 -11.97
CA SER A 325 -12.09 1.94 -10.65
C SER A 325 -12.20 3.47 -10.80
N LEU A 326 -11.51 4.06 -11.77
CA LEU A 326 -11.57 5.49 -12.07
C LEU A 326 -12.95 5.90 -12.58
N LEU A 327 -13.54 5.13 -13.49
CA LEU A 327 -14.87 5.42 -14.00
C LEU A 327 -15.92 5.36 -12.88
N VAL A 328 -15.90 4.31 -12.05
CA VAL A 328 -16.80 4.19 -10.90
C VAL A 328 -16.57 5.32 -9.89
N ALA A 329 -15.31 5.59 -9.51
CA ALA A 329 -15.01 6.68 -8.60
C ALA A 329 -15.51 8.03 -9.13
N ARG A 330 -15.37 8.28 -10.44
CA ARG A 330 -15.84 9.50 -11.10
C ARG A 330 -17.37 9.60 -11.15
N LEU A 331 -18.08 8.47 -11.28
CA LEU A 331 -19.55 8.45 -11.25
C LEU A 331 -20.12 8.91 -9.90
N PHE A 332 -19.42 8.63 -8.80
CA PHE A 332 -19.88 8.91 -7.44
C PHE A 332 -19.17 10.10 -6.76
N GLY A 333 -18.16 10.70 -7.41
CA GLY A 333 -17.39 11.82 -6.87
C GLY A 333 -16.98 12.81 -7.95
N PRO A 334 -17.25 14.12 -7.79
CA PRO A 334 -16.70 15.12 -8.68
C PRO A 334 -15.17 15.18 -8.49
N PRO A 335 -14.41 15.43 -9.57
CA PRO A 335 -12.99 15.69 -9.46
C PRO A 335 -12.79 17.02 -8.73
N VAL A 336 -11.72 17.10 -7.96
CA VAL A 336 -11.27 18.37 -7.35
C VAL A 336 -10.59 19.22 -8.43
N ASP A 337 -10.32 20.50 -8.21
CA ASP A 337 -9.79 21.50 -9.18
C ASP A 337 -8.61 21.04 -10.07
N ARG A 338 -7.85 20.01 -9.69
CA ARG A 338 -6.74 19.45 -10.48
C ARG A 338 -6.92 17.97 -10.87
N GLY A 339 -8.08 17.40 -10.58
CA GLY A 339 -8.44 16.02 -10.83
C GLY A 339 -8.85 15.76 -12.27
N VAL A 340 -8.67 14.52 -12.73
CA VAL A 340 -9.03 14.09 -14.09
C VAL A 340 -9.73 12.72 -14.00
N PRO A 341 -10.77 12.43 -14.80
CA PRO A 341 -11.37 13.27 -15.84
C PRO A 341 -12.41 14.28 -15.29
N GLU A 342 -12.42 15.49 -15.86
CA GLU A 342 -13.40 16.53 -15.53
C GLU A 342 -14.83 16.15 -15.93
N THR A 343 -14.99 15.51 -17.09
CA THR A 343 -16.29 15.03 -17.59
C THR A 343 -16.20 13.58 -18.09
N LEU A 344 -17.30 12.84 -17.91
CA LEU A 344 -17.49 11.52 -18.52
C LEU A 344 -18.10 11.66 -19.91
N GLY A 345 -17.38 12.35 -20.80
CA GLY A 345 -17.78 12.52 -22.19
C GLY A 345 -17.45 11.30 -23.07
N PRO A 346 -17.92 11.29 -24.33
CA PRO A 346 -17.61 10.24 -25.29
C PRO A 346 -16.10 10.02 -25.49
N THR A 347 -15.30 11.09 -25.43
CA THR A 347 -13.84 11.03 -25.55
C THR A 347 -13.20 10.29 -24.38
N THR A 348 -13.59 10.62 -23.14
CA THR A 348 -13.14 9.92 -21.92
C THR A 348 -13.47 8.44 -21.98
N LEU A 349 -14.70 8.10 -22.39
CA LEU A 349 -15.14 6.71 -22.54
C LEU A 349 -14.40 5.97 -23.66
N ALA A 350 -14.14 6.63 -24.79
CA ALA A 350 -13.36 6.06 -25.88
C ALA A 350 -11.91 5.77 -25.47
N VAL A 351 -11.26 6.70 -24.77
CA VAL A 351 -9.89 6.50 -24.24
C VAL A 351 -9.88 5.38 -23.20
N ALA A 352 -10.85 5.36 -22.27
CA ALA A 352 -10.98 4.28 -21.30
C ALA A 352 -11.18 2.91 -21.98
N GLY A 353 -12.05 2.84 -22.98
CA GLY A 353 -12.29 1.64 -23.78
C GLY A 353 -11.05 1.18 -24.52
N LEU A 354 -10.30 2.11 -25.14
CA LEU A 354 -9.03 1.82 -25.80
C LEU A 354 -7.99 1.27 -24.82
N LEU A 355 -7.81 1.91 -23.66
CA LEU A 355 -6.87 1.45 -22.64
C LEU A 355 -7.22 0.05 -22.12
N LEU A 356 -8.51 -0.23 -21.92
CA LEU A 356 -8.98 -1.57 -21.54
C LEU A 356 -8.74 -2.60 -22.65
N ALA A 357 -9.08 -2.27 -23.89
CA ALA A 357 -8.86 -3.15 -25.04
C ALA A 357 -7.37 -3.48 -25.20
N LEU A 358 -6.49 -2.48 -25.13
CA LEU A 358 -5.04 -2.66 -25.17
C LEU A 358 -4.55 -3.51 -23.99
N SER A 359 -5.09 -3.29 -22.79
CA SER A 359 -4.73 -4.08 -21.60
C SER A 359 -5.08 -5.56 -21.77
N VAL A 360 -6.28 -5.86 -22.28
CA VAL A 360 -6.73 -7.23 -22.55
C VAL A 360 -5.93 -7.86 -23.70
N ALA A 361 -5.69 -7.12 -24.78
CA ALA A 361 -4.89 -7.60 -25.91
C ALA A 361 -3.46 -7.96 -25.48
N THR A 362 -2.82 -7.07 -24.71
CA THR A 362 -1.47 -7.30 -24.18
C THR A 362 -1.45 -8.50 -23.23
N ALA A 363 -2.45 -8.62 -22.37
CA ALA A 363 -2.58 -9.80 -21.50
C ALA A 363 -2.70 -11.08 -22.34
N ARG A 364 -3.50 -11.11 -23.39
CA ARG A 364 -3.63 -12.31 -24.24
C ARG A 364 -2.34 -12.69 -24.97
N VAL A 365 -1.55 -11.71 -25.41
CA VAL A 365 -0.30 -11.95 -26.15
C VAL A 365 0.80 -12.48 -25.23
N TYR A 366 0.93 -11.92 -24.03
CA TYR A 366 2.06 -12.20 -23.14
C TYR A 366 1.75 -13.23 -22.05
N VAL A 367 0.55 -13.81 -22.04
CA VAL A 367 0.19 -14.84 -21.06
C VAL A 367 0.96 -16.11 -21.32
N VAL A 368 1.79 -16.47 -20.34
CA VAL A 368 2.40 -17.78 -20.25
C VAL A 368 1.32 -18.75 -19.78
N ARG A 369 0.86 -19.62 -20.67
CA ARG A 369 -0.09 -20.67 -20.31
C ARG A 369 0.61 -21.70 -19.43
N LYS A 370 0.04 -21.98 -18.27
CA LYS A 370 0.47 -23.15 -17.49
C LYS A 370 0.15 -24.41 -18.30
N PRO A 371 1.05 -25.41 -18.33
CA PRO A 371 0.74 -26.70 -18.94
C PRO A 371 -0.51 -27.27 -18.25
N SER A 372 -1.39 -27.87 -19.04
CA SER A 372 -2.60 -28.50 -18.53
C SER A 372 -2.25 -29.69 -17.65
N ASP A 373 -3.10 -30.03 -16.67
CA ASP A 373 -2.90 -31.23 -15.83
C ASP A 373 -2.77 -32.50 -16.68
N ARG A 374 -3.40 -32.51 -17.86
CA ARG A 374 -3.29 -33.60 -18.84
C ARG A 374 -1.90 -33.68 -19.46
N GLU A 375 -1.32 -32.55 -19.87
CA GLU A 375 0.05 -32.46 -20.40
C GLU A 375 1.09 -32.79 -19.30
N VAL A 376 0.86 -32.30 -18.08
CA VAL A 376 1.74 -32.63 -16.93
C VAL A 376 1.65 -34.12 -16.60
N ARG A 377 0.44 -34.71 -16.61
CA ARG A 377 0.27 -36.14 -16.38
C ARG A 377 0.91 -36.98 -17.47
N SER A 378 0.71 -36.64 -18.75
CA SER A 378 1.27 -37.40 -19.88
C SER A 378 2.79 -37.42 -19.90
N GLU A 379 3.44 -36.39 -19.36
CA GLU A 379 4.89 -36.30 -19.22
C GLU A 379 5.39 -36.76 -17.83
N SER A 380 4.48 -37.09 -16.91
CA SER A 380 4.87 -37.56 -15.58
C SER A 380 5.21 -39.04 -15.60
N VAL A 381 6.15 -39.43 -14.74
CA VAL A 381 6.54 -40.84 -14.52
C VAL A 381 5.34 -41.71 -14.08
N LEU A 382 4.32 -41.09 -13.49
CA LEU A 382 3.07 -41.74 -13.06
C LEU A 382 2.15 -42.11 -14.24
N SER A 383 2.40 -41.64 -15.46
CA SER A 383 1.64 -42.07 -16.65
C SER A 383 1.99 -43.47 -17.15
N LEU A 384 3.06 -44.07 -16.62
CA LEU A 384 3.53 -45.39 -17.03
C LEU A 384 2.80 -46.55 -16.32
N GLU A 385 2.01 -46.28 -15.28
CA GLU A 385 1.22 -47.31 -14.57
C GLU A 385 -0.08 -47.70 -15.29
N ASP A 386 -0.53 -46.91 -16.28
CA ASP A 386 -1.76 -47.15 -17.05
C ASP A 386 -1.53 -47.81 -18.43
N ARG A 387 -0.32 -48.31 -18.71
CA ARG A 387 -0.07 -49.09 -19.94
C ARG A 387 -0.11 -50.59 -19.65
N PRO A 388 -1.01 -51.36 -20.30
CA PRO A 388 -1.17 -52.79 -20.06
C PRO A 388 0.06 -53.63 -20.44
#